data_AF-A0A933GUP8-F1
#
_entry.id   AF-A0A933GUP8-F1
#
_cell.length_a   1.000
_cell.length_b   1.000
_cell.length_c   1.000
_cell.angle_alpha   90.00
_cell.angle_beta   90.00
_cell.angle_gamma   90.00
#
_symmetry.space_group_name_H-M   'P 1'
#
loop_
_entity.id
_entity.type
_entity.pdbx_description
1 polymer ?
#
loop_
_entity_poly.entity_id
_entity_poly.type
_entity_poly.pdbx_seq_one_letter_code
_entity_poly.pdbx_strand_id
1 'polypeptide(L)'
;MLARPTRRQILGALAIALATLGAVHAIALWKVRRAVGPGAYVLDDERPADETRFREILADLEVMGRPEAAEGLASLQSDRRVWIAPALEGRQGFYVAILTVRRVYLAGERLQERVEFYDPLPPGLSEGHQIDRAFARLNRAGTIYHEWVHSKGTEDELTAYGEELRFYDEVPRSRWYSALRESEKRYADLALAHAKAAAREALGREER
;
A
#
# COMPACT_ATOMS: atom_id res chain seq x y z
N MET A 1 -1.42 -51.62 19.83
CA MET A 1 -0.98 -51.48 18.41
C MET A 1 -1.99 -50.62 17.68
N LEU A 2 -1.58 -49.52 17.04
CA LEU A 2 -2.44 -48.85 16.05
C LEU A 2 -2.32 -49.59 14.72
N ALA A 3 -3.45 -49.90 14.09
CA ALA A 3 -3.48 -50.53 12.77
C ALA A 3 -2.87 -49.58 11.73
N ARG A 4 -1.98 -50.10 10.87
CA ARG A 4 -1.41 -49.28 9.78
C ARG A 4 -2.50 -48.94 8.76
N PRO A 5 -2.62 -47.67 8.32
CA PRO A 5 -3.65 -47.28 7.37
C PRO A 5 -3.46 -48.00 6.03
N THR A 6 -4.56 -48.47 5.46
CA THR A 6 -4.57 -49.13 4.16
C THR A 6 -4.28 -48.14 3.03
N ARG A 7 -3.75 -48.61 1.90
CA ARG A 7 -3.48 -47.78 0.71
C ARG A 7 -4.73 -47.00 0.25
N ARG A 8 -5.93 -47.55 0.42
CA ARG A 8 -7.21 -46.87 0.11
C ARG A 8 -7.51 -45.71 1.08
N GLN A 9 -7.25 -45.88 2.38
CA GLN A 9 -7.41 -44.81 3.37
C GLN A 9 -6.41 -43.67 3.13
N ILE A 10 -5.15 -43.99 2.79
CA ILE A 10 -4.13 -42.99 2.43
C ILE A 10 -4.56 -42.21 1.19
N LEU A 11 -4.99 -42.88 0.11
CA LEU A 11 -5.46 -42.22 -1.11
C LEU A 11 -6.72 -41.37 -0.88
N GLY A 12 -7.67 -41.85 -0.06
CA GLY A 12 -8.86 -41.10 0.32
C GLY A 12 -8.53 -39.83 1.10
N ALA A 13 -7.64 -39.93 2.10
CA ALA A 13 -7.17 -38.78 2.86
C ALA A 13 -6.42 -37.76 1.98
N LEU A 14 -5.60 -38.22 1.04
CA LEU A 14 -4.90 -37.36 0.09
C LEU A 14 -5.88 -36.63 -0.85
N ALA A 15 -6.89 -37.33 -1.36
CA ALA A 15 -7.92 -36.75 -2.21
C ALA A 15 -8.75 -35.68 -1.47
N ILE A 16 -9.12 -35.93 -0.20
CA ILE A 16 -9.78 -34.94 0.66
C ILE A 16 -8.88 -33.72 0.87
N ALA A 17 -7.61 -33.93 1.25
CA ALA A 17 -6.68 -32.83 1.48
C ALA A 17 -6.49 -31.93 0.23
N LEU A 18 -6.34 -32.54 -0.95
CA LEU A 18 -6.24 -31.82 -2.23
C LEU A 18 -7.54 -31.07 -2.57
N ALA A 19 -8.70 -31.70 -2.36
CA ALA A 19 -10.00 -31.05 -2.58
C ALA A 19 -10.22 -29.86 -1.62
N THR A 20 -9.85 -29.99 -0.35
CA THR A 20 -9.91 -28.90 0.63
C THR A 20 -8.96 -27.76 0.26
N LEU A 21 -7.70 -28.05 -0.11
CA LEU A 21 -6.75 -27.04 -0.57
C LEU A 21 -7.26 -26.29 -1.81
N GLY A 22 -7.80 -27.02 -2.80
CA GLY A 22 -8.40 -26.44 -4.00
C GLY A 22 -9.61 -25.55 -3.69
N ALA A 23 -10.51 -25.99 -2.80
CA ALA A 23 -11.67 -25.22 -2.38
C ALA A 23 -11.27 -23.93 -1.62
N VAL A 24 -10.33 -24.02 -0.68
CA VAL A 24 -9.81 -22.85 0.05
C VAL A 24 -9.14 -21.85 -0.90
N HIS A 25 -8.32 -22.33 -1.85
CA HIS A 25 -7.69 -21.49 -2.86
C HIS A 25 -8.74 -20.80 -3.77
N ALA A 26 -9.76 -21.53 -4.23
CA ALA A 26 -10.83 -20.97 -5.04
C ALA A 26 -11.66 -19.91 -4.29
N ILE A 27 -11.96 -20.13 -3.00
CA ILE A 27 -12.65 -19.15 -2.15
C ILE A 27 -11.79 -17.92 -1.93
N ALA A 28 -10.49 -18.08 -1.69
CA ALA A 28 -9.54 -16.96 -1.54
C ALA A 28 -9.48 -16.12 -2.83
N LEU A 29 -9.29 -16.77 -3.99
CA LEU A 29 -9.30 -16.10 -5.30
C LEU A 29 -10.63 -15.38 -5.59
N TRP A 30 -11.77 -15.98 -5.25
CA TRP A 30 -13.08 -15.34 -5.44
C TRP A 30 -13.26 -14.12 -4.53
N LYS A 31 -12.86 -14.20 -3.25
CA LYS A 31 -12.89 -13.06 -2.33
C LYS A 31 -11.98 -11.93 -2.82
N VAL A 32 -10.76 -12.25 -3.28
CA VAL A 32 -9.84 -11.27 -3.87
C VAL A 32 -10.48 -10.61 -5.09
N ARG A 33 -10.92 -11.37 -6.10
CA ARG A 33 -11.58 -10.85 -7.32
C ARG A 33 -12.80 -9.96 -7.01
N ARG A 34 -13.59 -10.32 -5.99
CA ARG A 34 -14.74 -9.52 -5.56
C ARG A 34 -14.33 -8.21 -4.85
N ALA A 35 -13.21 -8.20 -4.13
CA ALA A 35 -12.69 -7.01 -3.47
C ALA A 35 -12.02 -6.03 -4.45
N VAL A 36 -11.22 -6.55 -5.40
CA VAL A 36 -10.45 -5.74 -6.35
C VAL A 36 -11.23 -5.27 -7.59
N GLY A 37 -12.45 -5.79 -7.77
CA GLY A 37 -13.28 -5.50 -8.94
C GLY A 37 -12.83 -6.23 -10.21
N PRO A 38 -13.59 -6.06 -11.32
CA PRO A 38 -13.25 -6.63 -12.60
C PRO A 38 -11.97 -6.00 -13.18
N GLY A 39 -11.20 -6.79 -13.94
CA GLY A 39 -10.03 -6.30 -14.67
C GLY A 39 -8.75 -6.12 -13.86
N ALA A 40 -8.70 -6.57 -12.60
CA ALA A 40 -7.44 -6.62 -11.84
C ALA A 40 -6.45 -7.66 -12.41
N TYR A 41 -5.16 -7.34 -12.36
CA TYR A 41 -4.08 -8.12 -12.96
C TYR A 41 -2.79 -8.05 -12.13
N VAL A 42 -1.86 -8.98 -12.31
CA VAL A 42 -0.53 -8.95 -11.66
C VAL A 42 0.33 -7.87 -12.29
N LEU A 43 1.05 -7.08 -11.50
CA LEU A 43 2.05 -6.15 -12.05
C LEU A 43 3.21 -6.94 -12.68
N ASP A 44 3.36 -6.83 -13.99
CA ASP A 44 4.41 -7.45 -14.78
C ASP A 44 4.78 -6.61 -16.03
N ASP A 45 5.87 -7.05 -16.69
CA ASP A 45 6.54 -6.36 -17.80
C ASP A 45 5.64 -6.13 -19.04
N GLU A 46 4.44 -6.73 -19.08
CA GLU A 46 3.43 -6.46 -20.12
C GLU A 46 2.88 -5.02 -20.06
N ARG A 47 3.07 -4.30 -18.93
CA ARG A 47 2.46 -3.00 -18.65
C ARG A 47 3.49 -1.98 -18.13
N PRO A 48 4.38 -1.47 -19.02
CA PRO A 48 5.52 -0.65 -18.63
C PRO A 48 5.15 0.69 -17.97
N ALA A 49 3.93 1.20 -18.17
CA ALA A 49 3.46 2.42 -17.52
C ALA A 49 3.24 2.22 -16.01
N ASP A 50 2.63 1.12 -15.60
CA ASP A 50 2.35 0.81 -14.19
C ASP A 50 3.59 0.28 -13.47
N GLU A 51 4.47 -0.42 -14.20
CA GLU A 51 5.81 -0.79 -13.76
C GLU A 51 6.70 0.45 -13.51
N THR A 52 6.64 1.46 -14.38
CA THR A 52 7.33 2.74 -14.17
C THR A 52 6.80 3.47 -12.94
N ARG A 53 5.47 3.58 -12.76
CA ARG A 53 4.85 4.16 -11.56
C ARG A 53 5.24 3.41 -10.29
N PHE A 54 5.34 2.09 -10.34
CA PHE A 54 5.80 1.29 -9.22
C PHE A 54 7.27 1.59 -8.89
N ARG A 55 8.16 1.64 -9.89
CA ARG A 55 9.57 2.05 -9.68
C ARG A 55 9.72 3.47 -9.12
N GLU A 56 8.86 4.41 -9.51
CA GLU A 56 8.81 5.75 -8.89
C GLU A 56 8.46 5.68 -7.39
N ILE A 57 7.53 4.81 -6.99
CA ILE A 57 7.15 4.61 -5.58
C ILE A 57 8.29 3.95 -4.79
N LEU A 58 8.99 2.97 -5.35
CA LEU A 58 10.17 2.37 -4.72
C LEU A 58 11.26 3.43 -4.48
N ALA A 59 11.57 4.21 -5.51
CA ALA A 59 12.53 5.31 -5.42
C ALA A 59 12.11 6.37 -4.39
N ASP A 60 10.81 6.72 -4.33
CA ASP A 60 10.26 7.63 -3.31
C ASP A 60 10.53 7.10 -1.89
N LEU A 61 10.21 5.84 -1.62
CA LEU A 61 10.45 5.21 -0.32
C LEU A 61 11.94 5.21 0.04
N GLU A 62 12.83 4.84 -0.89
CA GLU A 62 14.29 4.90 -0.67
C GLU A 62 14.75 6.32 -0.27
N VAL A 63 14.40 7.34 -1.05
CA VAL A 63 14.86 8.72 -0.78
C VAL A 63 14.18 9.35 0.44
N MET A 64 12.99 8.88 0.81
CA MET A 64 12.27 9.26 2.03
C MET A 64 12.73 8.49 3.29
N GLY A 65 13.63 7.51 3.16
CA GLY A 65 14.24 6.82 4.30
C GLY A 65 13.55 5.50 4.70
N ARG A 66 12.97 4.80 3.73
CA ARG A 66 12.39 3.44 3.85
C ARG A 66 12.93 2.47 2.77
N PRO A 67 14.26 2.32 2.61
CA PRO A 67 14.84 1.39 1.63
C PRO A 67 14.40 -0.06 1.85
N GLU A 68 14.19 -0.47 3.10
CA GLU A 68 13.70 -1.81 3.45
C GLU A 68 12.26 -2.06 2.98
N ALA A 69 11.44 -1.00 2.85
CA ALA A 69 10.11 -1.10 2.27
C ALA A 69 10.17 -1.20 0.75
N ALA A 70 11.05 -0.42 0.11
CA ALA A 70 11.30 -0.52 -1.32
C ALA A 70 11.81 -1.93 -1.73
N GLU A 71 12.79 -2.47 -1.00
CA GLU A 71 13.33 -3.82 -1.24
C GLU A 71 12.26 -4.91 -1.05
N GLY A 72 11.48 -4.83 0.04
CA GLY A 72 10.39 -5.78 0.29
C GLY A 72 9.30 -5.74 -0.79
N LEU A 73 8.94 -4.54 -1.27
CA LEU A 73 7.97 -4.38 -2.36
C LEU A 73 8.52 -4.88 -3.71
N ALA A 74 9.80 -4.65 -4.01
CA ALA A 74 10.47 -5.21 -5.18
C ALA A 74 10.47 -6.75 -5.16
N SER A 75 10.74 -7.36 -3.99
CA SER A 75 10.65 -8.81 -3.80
C SER A 75 9.22 -9.31 -4.05
N LEU A 76 8.20 -8.61 -3.56
CA LEU A 76 6.79 -8.94 -3.83
C LEU A 76 6.42 -8.81 -5.31
N GLN A 77 7.02 -7.88 -6.06
CA GLN A 77 6.84 -7.79 -7.51
C GLN A 77 7.46 -9.01 -8.20
N SER A 78 8.70 -9.37 -7.87
CA SER A 78 9.38 -10.54 -8.45
C SER A 78 8.66 -11.86 -8.18
N ASP A 79 8.03 -11.98 -7.00
CA ASP A 79 7.16 -13.12 -6.62
C ASP A 79 5.79 -13.12 -7.33
N ARG A 80 5.50 -12.12 -8.18
CA ARG A 80 4.18 -11.91 -8.82
C ARG A 80 3.03 -11.70 -7.81
N ARG A 81 3.33 -11.03 -6.70
CA ARG A 81 2.40 -10.73 -5.58
C ARG A 81 1.91 -9.29 -5.53
N VAL A 82 2.44 -8.40 -6.36
CA VAL A 82 1.86 -7.05 -6.59
C VAL A 82 0.77 -7.16 -7.66
N TRP A 83 -0.40 -6.56 -7.40
CA TRP A 83 -1.56 -6.60 -8.31
C TRP A 83 -2.10 -5.19 -8.54
N ILE A 84 -2.39 -4.84 -9.80
CA ILE A 84 -3.11 -3.62 -10.16
C ILE A 84 -4.62 -3.92 -10.18
N ALA A 85 -5.44 -2.98 -9.72
CA ALA A 85 -6.90 -3.08 -9.68
C ALA A 85 -7.57 -1.83 -10.25
N PRO A 86 -7.70 -1.72 -11.59
CA PRO A 86 -8.10 -0.48 -12.25
C PRO A 86 -9.52 -0.01 -11.90
N ALA A 87 -10.45 -0.91 -11.58
CA ALA A 87 -11.86 -0.60 -11.34
C ALA A 87 -12.13 0.21 -10.06
N LEU A 88 -11.10 0.64 -9.33
CA LEU A 88 -11.18 1.36 -8.06
C LEU A 88 -10.49 2.74 -8.14
N GLU A 89 -10.61 3.38 -9.30
CA GLU A 89 -10.24 4.77 -9.55
C GLU A 89 -10.78 5.71 -8.46
N GLY A 90 -9.89 6.57 -7.92
CA GLY A 90 -10.20 7.44 -6.79
C GLY A 90 -9.97 6.81 -5.40
N ARG A 91 -9.34 5.64 -5.31
CA ARG A 91 -8.86 5.04 -4.04
C ARG A 91 -7.37 4.68 -4.14
N GLN A 92 -6.66 4.79 -3.01
CA GLN A 92 -5.22 4.50 -2.85
C GLN A 92 -4.96 3.02 -2.49
N GLY A 93 -3.72 2.52 -2.64
CA GLY A 93 -3.22 1.26 -2.00
C GLY A 93 -2.31 0.34 -2.85
N PHE A 94 -1.75 -0.73 -2.23
CA PHE A 94 -1.25 -2.00 -2.85
C PHE A 94 -0.87 -3.17 -1.88
N TYR A 95 -1.74 -4.20 -1.67
CA TYR A 95 -1.50 -5.54 -1.02
C TYR A 95 -2.24 -6.76 -1.67
N VAL A 96 -1.57 -7.92 -1.91
CA VAL A 96 -2.16 -9.30 -1.87
C VAL A 96 -1.16 -10.36 -1.34
N ALA A 97 -1.61 -11.23 -0.43
CA ALA A 97 -0.95 -12.51 -0.12
C ALA A 97 -1.99 -13.65 -0.03
N ILE A 98 -1.58 -14.87 -0.38
CA ILE A 98 -2.48 -16.02 -0.57
C ILE A 98 -2.92 -16.62 0.78
N LEU A 99 -4.23 -16.93 0.88
CA LEU A 99 -5.02 -17.50 2.00
C LEU A 99 -5.78 -16.52 2.92
N THR A 100 -5.33 -15.28 3.13
CA THR A 100 -6.07 -14.26 3.92
C THR A 100 -6.03 -12.87 3.27
N VAL A 101 -7.22 -12.29 3.05
CA VAL A 101 -7.46 -11.07 2.27
C VAL A 101 -6.96 -9.80 2.99
N ARG A 102 -6.14 -8.98 2.32
CA ARG A 102 -6.01 -7.49 2.48
C ARG A 102 -5.88 -6.85 1.06
N ARG A 103 -5.60 -5.55 0.85
CA ARG A 103 -6.17 -4.75 -0.29
C ARG A 103 -5.19 -4.01 -1.27
N VAL A 104 -5.49 -3.98 -2.60
CA VAL A 104 -4.62 -3.38 -3.68
C VAL A 104 -5.24 -2.31 -4.59
N TYR A 105 -4.88 -1.00 -4.54
CA TYR A 105 -5.36 0.01 -5.53
C TYR A 105 -4.38 1.17 -5.93
N LEU A 106 -3.60 1.05 -7.02
CA LEU A 106 -3.10 2.23 -7.75
C LEU A 106 -4.05 2.57 -8.90
N ALA A 107 -4.71 3.72 -8.79
CA ALA A 107 -5.49 4.28 -9.89
C ALA A 107 -5.53 5.82 -9.85
N GLY A 108 -4.75 6.42 -10.76
CA GLY A 108 -4.99 7.77 -11.28
C GLY A 108 -4.43 8.95 -10.48
N GLU A 109 -4.57 10.14 -11.08
CA GLU A 109 -4.08 11.43 -10.60
C GLU A 109 -4.82 11.94 -9.35
N ARG A 110 -5.73 11.13 -8.76
CA ARG A 110 -6.69 11.51 -7.72
C ARG A 110 -6.27 11.11 -6.30
N LEU A 111 -4.97 10.93 -6.07
CA LEU A 111 -4.33 11.22 -4.77
C LEU A 111 -4.52 12.69 -4.34
N GLN A 112 -5.06 13.52 -5.24
CA GLN A 112 -5.50 14.90 -5.08
C GLN A 112 -6.95 15.04 -4.56
N GLU A 113 -7.52 14.08 -3.81
CA GLU A 113 -8.62 14.46 -2.93
C GLU A 113 -8.05 15.44 -1.89
N ARG A 114 -8.22 16.74 -2.17
CA ARG A 114 -8.05 17.81 -1.20
C ARG A 114 -8.93 17.45 0.00
N VAL A 115 -8.32 16.96 1.07
CA VAL A 115 -8.92 17.15 2.38
C VAL A 115 -9.08 18.66 2.55
N GLU A 116 -10.27 19.11 2.98
CA GLU A 116 -10.71 20.52 2.91
C GLU A 116 -9.92 21.49 3.82
N PHE A 117 -8.75 21.09 4.32
CA PHE A 117 -7.79 21.89 5.09
C PHE A 117 -7.25 23.13 4.35
N TYR A 118 -7.49 23.28 3.05
CA TYR A 118 -7.05 24.43 2.26
C TYR A 118 -8.15 25.50 2.13
N ASP A 119 -8.40 26.24 3.22
CA ASP A 119 -8.27 27.70 3.17
C ASP A 119 -8.31 28.37 4.57
N PRO A 120 -7.62 29.53 4.74
CA PRO A 120 -6.71 30.18 3.79
C PRO A 120 -5.27 29.65 3.88
N LEU A 121 -4.54 29.66 2.75
CA LEU A 121 -3.11 29.34 2.72
C LEU A 121 -2.28 30.26 3.65
N PRO A 122 -1.23 29.74 4.33
CA PRO A 122 -0.33 30.54 5.15
C PRO A 122 0.35 31.69 4.37
N PRO A 123 0.54 32.88 4.99
CA PRO A 123 1.21 34.01 4.34
C PRO A 123 2.58 33.65 3.77
N GLY A 124 2.79 33.99 2.49
CA GLY A 124 4.03 33.70 1.77
C GLY A 124 4.03 32.37 0.99
N LEU A 125 2.92 31.63 0.99
CA LEU A 125 2.67 30.54 0.02
C LEU A 125 1.63 31.02 -1.00
N SER A 126 1.98 30.98 -2.29
CA SER A 126 1.14 31.46 -3.40
C SER A 126 0.68 30.37 -4.36
N GLU A 127 1.26 29.17 -4.26
CA GLU A 127 1.08 28.10 -5.25
C GLU A 127 0.54 26.83 -4.60
N GLY A 128 -0.79 26.75 -4.47
CA GLY A 128 -1.47 25.56 -3.93
C GLY A 128 -1.04 24.25 -4.61
N HIS A 129 -0.83 24.31 -5.93
CA HIS A 129 -0.38 23.18 -6.74
C HIS A 129 1.00 22.61 -6.33
N GLN A 130 1.88 23.39 -5.67
CA GLN A 130 3.13 22.84 -5.11
C GLN A 130 2.85 21.96 -3.89
N ILE A 131 1.91 22.39 -3.03
CA ILE A 131 1.46 21.60 -1.88
C ILE A 131 0.75 20.35 -2.36
N ASP A 132 -0.16 20.47 -3.34
CA ASP A 132 -0.91 19.33 -3.88
C ASP A 132 0.03 18.24 -4.44
N ARG A 133 1.11 18.64 -5.15
CA ARG A 133 2.16 17.70 -5.60
C ARG A 133 2.94 17.07 -4.43
N ALA A 134 3.35 17.87 -3.44
CA ALA A 134 4.08 17.36 -2.28
C ALA A 134 3.21 16.40 -1.44
N PHE A 135 1.95 16.76 -1.21
CA PHE A 135 0.96 15.95 -0.52
C PHE A 135 0.66 14.66 -1.27
N ALA A 136 0.37 14.71 -2.57
CA ALA A 136 0.13 13.51 -3.36
C ALA A 136 1.33 12.53 -3.32
N ARG A 137 2.56 13.04 -3.35
CA ARG A 137 3.79 12.22 -3.24
C ARG A 137 3.95 11.61 -1.85
N LEU A 138 3.79 12.40 -0.79
CA LEU A 138 3.90 11.96 0.60
C LEU A 138 2.81 10.95 0.97
N ASN A 139 1.56 11.29 0.69
CA ASN A 139 0.39 10.45 0.94
C ASN A 139 0.52 9.11 0.19
N ARG A 140 0.97 9.12 -1.07
CA ARG A 140 1.30 7.90 -1.82
C ARG A 140 2.37 7.05 -1.12
N ALA A 141 3.48 7.65 -0.70
CA ALA A 141 4.56 6.93 -0.04
C ALA A 141 4.13 6.36 1.32
N GLY A 142 3.39 7.13 2.13
CA GLY A 142 2.88 6.69 3.43
C GLY A 142 1.85 5.59 3.33
N THR A 143 0.84 5.71 2.45
CA THR A 143 -0.14 4.62 2.22
C THR A 143 0.54 3.34 1.72
N ILE A 144 1.55 3.43 0.85
CA ILE A 144 2.28 2.23 0.40
C ILE A 144 3.13 1.64 1.54
N TYR A 145 3.70 2.47 2.41
CA TYR A 145 4.41 2.01 3.61
C TYR A 145 3.46 1.31 4.60
N HIS A 146 2.25 1.84 4.82
CA HIS A 146 1.17 1.22 5.62
C HIS A 146 0.81 -0.18 5.11
N GLU A 147 0.54 -0.32 3.80
CA GLU A 147 0.23 -1.62 3.19
C GLU A 147 1.42 -2.60 3.23
N TRP A 148 2.65 -2.10 3.13
CA TRP A 148 3.84 -2.93 3.33
C TRP A 148 4.00 -3.39 4.79
N VAL A 149 3.63 -2.58 5.79
CA VAL A 149 3.58 -3.02 7.20
C VAL A 149 2.58 -4.17 7.35
N HIS A 150 1.39 -4.08 6.74
CA HIS A 150 0.46 -5.21 6.69
C HIS A 150 1.03 -6.45 6.00
N SER A 151 1.83 -6.28 4.93
CA SER A 151 2.45 -7.39 4.20
C SER A 151 3.38 -8.27 5.06
N LYS A 152 3.90 -7.72 6.17
CA LYS A 152 4.72 -8.45 7.16
C LYS A 152 3.92 -9.32 8.14
N GLY A 153 2.59 -9.33 8.04
CA GLY A 153 1.71 -10.07 8.95
C GLY A 153 1.13 -9.22 10.09
N THR A 154 1.33 -7.90 10.08
CA THR A 154 0.58 -6.98 10.95
C THR A 154 -0.87 -6.97 10.48
N GLU A 155 -1.77 -7.59 11.24
CA GLU A 155 -3.21 -7.62 10.91
C GLU A 155 -3.99 -6.39 11.41
N ASP A 156 -3.35 -5.62 12.30
CA ASP A 156 -3.91 -4.49 13.06
C ASP A 156 -3.66 -3.15 12.35
N GLU A 157 -4.75 -2.44 12.05
CA GLU A 157 -4.74 -1.10 11.44
C GLU A 157 -4.13 -0.06 12.40
N LEU A 158 -4.28 -0.20 13.72
CA LEU A 158 -3.71 0.74 14.69
C LEU A 158 -2.19 0.74 14.64
N THR A 159 -1.58 -0.45 14.61
CA THR A 159 -0.14 -0.64 14.41
C THR A 159 0.32 -0.09 13.06
N ALA A 160 -0.41 -0.36 11.98
CA ALA A 160 -0.03 0.11 10.64
C ALA A 160 -0.07 1.64 10.51
N TYR A 161 -1.14 2.30 10.99
CA TYR A 161 -1.21 3.76 11.05
C TYR A 161 -0.18 4.37 12.02
N GLY A 162 0.15 3.68 13.12
CA GLY A 162 1.23 4.08 14.03
C GLY A 162 2.61 4.05 13.38
N GLU A 163 2.86 3.09 12.48
CA GLU A 163 4.04 3.05 11.63
C GLU A 163 4.02 4.15 10.55
N GLU A 164 2.89 4.37 9.87
CA GLU A 164 2.74 5.44 8.86
C GLU A 164 3.01 6.83 9.46
N LEU A 165 2.47 7.12 10.64
CA LEU A 165 2.72 8.38 11.34
C LEU A 165 4.21 8.56 11.69
N ARG A 166 4.88 7.49 12.11
CA ARG A 166 6.32 7.51 12.40
C ARG A 166 7.15 7.73 11.13
N PHE A 167 6.76 7.13 10.00
CA PHE A 167 7.35 7.43 8.70
C PHE A 167 7.27 8.95 8.40
N TYR A 168 6.10 9.58 8.51
CA TYR A 168 5.97 11.02 8.31
C TYR A 168 6.76 11.88 9.33
N ASP A 169 7.03 11.39 10.54
CA ASP A 169 7.90 12.04 11.54
C ASP A 169 9.41 11.90 11.23
N GLU A 170 9.78 10.97 10.35
CA GLU A 170 11.16 10.74 9.91
C GLU A 170 11.49 11.38 8.56
N VAL A 171 10.50 11.59 7.68
CA VAL A 171 10.68 12.26 6.37
C VAL A 171 11.50 13.57 6.43
N PRO A 172 11.38 14.47 7.43
CA PRO A 172 12.23 15.67 7.51
C PRO A 172 13.74 15.39 7.63
N ARG A 173 14.14 14.18 8.03
CA ARG A 173 15.54 13.72 8.11
C ARG A 173 16.01 12.99 6.84
N SER A 174 15.13 12.85 5.85
CA SER A 174 15.37 12.06 4.64
C SER A 174 16.25 12.77 3.61
N ARG A 175 16.77 12.01 2.63
CA ARG A 175 17.51 12.56 1.49
C ARG A 175 16.62 13.43 0.61
N TRP A 176 15.36 13.03 0.42
CA TRP A 176 14.36 13.81 -0.32
C TRP A 176 14.19 15.20 0.27
N TYR A 177 13.87 15.30 1.57
CA TYR A 177 13.63 16.58 2.22
C TYR A 177 14.89 17.45 2.29
N SER A 178 16.05 16.83 2.50
CA SER A 178 17.36 17.51 2.50
C SER A 178 17.72 18.14 1.16
N ALA A 179 17.21 17.61 0.04
CA ALA A 179 17.45 18.12 -1.31
C ALA A 179 16.49 19.26 -1.72
N LEU A 180 15.44 19.53 -0.95
CA LEU A 180 14.49 20.61 -1.22
C LEU A 180 15.12 21.98 -0.92
N ARG A 181 14.82 22.98 -1.77
CA ARG A 181 15.11 24.39 -1.47
C ARG A 181 14.24 24.86 -0.31
N GLU A 182 14.66 25.92 0.37
CA GLU A 182 13.94 26.44 1.55
C GLU A 182 12.49 26.86 1.25
N SER A 183 12.22 27.35 0.03
CA SER A 183 10.85 27.61 -0.43
C SER A 183 10.01 26.34 -0.60
N GLU A 184 10.63 25.24 -1.04
CA GLU A 184 9.97 23.95 -1.28
C GLU A 184 9.72 23.18 0.01
N LYS A 185 10.61 23.31 1.00
CA LYS A 185 10.41 22.75 2.35
C LYS A 185 9.13 23.26 2.99
N ARG A 186 8.81 24.56 2.88
CA ARG A 186 7.56 25.12 3.43
C ARG A 186 6.30 24.45 2.85
N TYR A 187 6.31 24.15 1.55
CA TYR A 187 5.22 23.42 0.90
C TYR A 187 5.21 21.93 1.35
N ALA A 188 6.38 21.31 1.52
CA ALA A 188 6.51 19.94 2.03
C ALA A 188 6.11 19.80 3.51
N ASP A 189 6.39 20.78 4.37
CA ASP A 189 6.02 20.80 5.80
C ASP A 189 4.50 20.86 5.96
N LEU A 190 3.84 21.71 5.17
CA LEU A 190 2.38 21.79 5.14
C LEU A 190 1.77 20.48 4.63
N ALA A 191 2.31 19.93 3.53
CA ALA A 191 1.89 18.63 3.02
C ALA A 191 2.10 17.47 4.02
N LEU A 192 3.21 17.46 4.77
CA LEU A 192 3.48 16.51 5.86
C LEU A 192 2.47 16.65 7.01
N ALA A 193 2.13 17.88 7.40
CA ALA A 193 1.12 18.12 8.42
C ALA A 193 -0.26 17.59 7.99
N HIS A 194 -0.63 17.78 6.72
CA HIS A 194 -1.89 17.28 6.15
C HIS A 194 -1.91 15.75 6.05
N ALA A 195 -0.81 15.12 5.63
CA ALA A 195 -0.71 13.66 5.57
C ALA A 195 -0.82 13.02 6.97
N LYS A 196 -0.14 13.60 7.98
CA LYS A 196 -0.29 13.20 9.39
C LYS A 196 -1.71 13.42 9.92
N ALA A 197 -2.40 14.48 9.51
CA ALA A 197 -3.79 14.74 9.91
C ALA A 197 -4.73 13.67 9.33
N ALA A 198 -4.60 13.35 8.04
CA ALA A 198 -5.39 12.31 7.38
C ALA A 198 -5.17 10.92 8.01
N ALA A 199 -3.91 10.53 8.28
CA ALA A 199 -3.60 9.27 8.95
C ALA A 199 -4.13 9.22 10.39
N ARG A 200 -4.09 10.32 11.15
CA ARG A 200 -4.72 10.41 12.49
C ARG A 200 -6.24 10.33 12.45
N GLU A 201 -6.87 10.93 11.45
CA GLU A 201 -8.33 10.87 11.27
C GLU A 201 -8.77 9.43 10.93
N ALA A 202 -7.95 8.71 10.14
CA ALA A 202 -8.15 7.29 9.85
C ALA A 202 -7.94 6.42 11.10
N LEU A 203 -6.83 6.58 11.81
CA LEU A 203 -6.57 5.90 13.09
C LEU A 203 -7.74 6.09 14.07
N GLY A 204 -8.21 7.32 14.26
CA GLY A 204 -9.33 7.65 15.14
C GLY A 204 -10.70 7.17 14.64
N ARG A 205 -10.81 6.60 13.42
CA ARG A 205 -11.99 5.83 12.98
C ARG A 205 -11.90 4.37 13.44
N GLU A 206 -10.71 3.77 13.42
CA GLU A 206 -10.48 2.38 13.84
C GLU A 206 -10.50 2.21 15.37
N GLU A 207 -10.26 3.28 16.14
CA GLU A 207 -10.38 3.30 17.61
C GLU A 207 -11.84 3.33 18.14
N ARG A 208 -12.88 3.35 17.28
CA ARG A 208 -14.30 3.55 17.64
C ARG A 208 -15.20 2.36 17.38
#